data_AF-A0A246FGS7-F1
#
_entry.id   AF-A0A246FGS7-F1
#
_cell.length_a   1.000
_cell.length_b   1.000
_cell.length_c   1.000
_cell.angle_alpha   90.00
_cell.angle_beta   90.00
_cell.angle_gamma   90.00
#
_symmetry.space_group_name_H-M   'P 1'
#
loop_
_entity.id
_entity.type
_entity.pdbx_description
1 polymer ?
#
loop_
_entity_poly.entity_id
_entity_poly.type
_entity_poly.pdbx_seq_one_letter_code
_entity_poly.pdbx_strand_id
1 'polypeptide(L)'
;MTIADLREQHLILFEAVSGSRAYGTNLPHSDTDLKGVFILPEDRFFGLNYVPQVANETNDEVFYELRRFVELLLKNNPTVLELLGTPADCIVYQHPLFARFQARDFLSKLCRQSFAEYAVAQIRKAKGLNKKINHPEPPARKSVLDFCYVTVGAGAQPIAAWLSRQGYEAAQCGLAKVPHLTNLYALFIDATPERQHGYRGLVRDPEVSQDILLSAVPKGEVPVAYLSFNRNGYSTYCRVFREYHDWVAKRNAERHQNTVQHGKNYDAKNMLHVFRLLQMAGEIAETGQLHVRRPNREFLLQIRRGEFEYDELVANAEQLVAQVKASFATSTLPEAPNKEAVEQLLIRLRKAFYEQQAT
;
A
#
# COMPACT_ATOMS: atom_id res chain seq x y z
N MET A 1 -19.04 5.83 -18.15
CA MET A 1 -18.51 7.18 -18.41
C MET A 1 -17.01 7.12 -18.20
N THR A 2 -16.24 7.46 -19.23
CA THR A 2 -14.77 7.48 -19.22
C THR A 2 -14.26 8.92 -19.21
N ILE A 3 -12.96 9.13 -19.00
CA ILE A 3 -12.35 10.46 -19.10
C ILE A 3 -12.44 11.00 -20.54
N ALA A 4 -12.36 10.13 -21.55
CA ALA A 4 -12.58 10.51 -22.94
C ALA A 4 -14.00 11.06 -23.14
N ASP A 5 -15.02 10.37 -22.60
CA ASP A 5 -16.41 10.85 -22.65
C ASP A 5 -16.55 12.26 -22.05
N LEU A 6 -15.84 12.55 -20.94
CA LEU A 6 -15.89 13.87 -20.29
C LEU A 6 -15.34 14.98 -21.19
N ARG A 7 -14.24 14.70 -21.91
CA ARG A 7 -13.59 15.65 -22.82
C ARG A 7 -14.45 15.85 -24.08
N GLU A 8 -14.91 14.76 -24.69
CA GLU A 8 -15.73 14.77 -25.92
C GLU A 8 -17.08 15.46 -25.72
N GLN A 9 -17.70 15.31 -24.54
CA GLN A 9 -19.00 15.90 -24.22
C GLN A 9 -18.89 17.26 -23.50
N HIS A 10 -17.67 17.82 -23.41
CA HIS A 10 -17.40 19.10 -22.75
C HIS A 10 -17.95 19.20 -21.31
N LEU A 11 -17.83 18.11 -20.54
CA LEU A 11 -18.37 18.00 -19.17
C LEU A 11 -17.39 18.42 -18.08
N ILE A 12 -16.14 18.72 -18.45
CA ILE A 12 -15.11 19.15 -17.49
C ILE A 12 -15.37 20.59 -17.08
N LEU A 13 -15.31 20.85 -15.77
CA LEU A 13 -15.35 22.19 -15.17
C LEU A 13 -13.95 22.66 -14.75
N PHE A 14 -13.07 21.74 -14.38
CA PHE A 14 -11.70 22.04 -13.99
C PHE A 14 -10.80 20.84 -14.28
N GLU A 15 -9.59 21.11 -14.74
CA GLU A 15 -8.53 20.12 -14.94
C GLU A 15 -7.19 20.76 -14.63
N ALA A 16 -6.37 20.07 -13.85
CA ALA A 16 -5.05 20.54 -13.48
C ALA A 16 -4.06 19.42 -13.21
N VAL A 17 -2.79 19.74 -13.42
CA VAL A 17 -1.67 18.97 -12.91
C VAL A 17 -1.66 19.05 -11.39
N SER A 18 -1.62 17.89 -10.74
CA SER A 18 -1.62 17.73 -9.29
C SER A 18 -0.34 17.05 -8.81
N GLY A 19 -0.30 16.68 -7.52
CA GLY A 19 0.81 15.91 -6.99
C GLY A 19 2.13 16.69 -6.94
N SER A 20 3.24 15.96 -7.12
CA SER A 20 4.60 16.49 -6.90
C SER A 20 4.91 17.73 -7.74
N ARG A 21 4.35 17.83 -8.96
CA ARG A 21 4.51 18.99 -9.86
C ARG A 21 3.81 20.24 -9.30
N ALA A 22 2.56 20.11 -8.87
CA ALA A 22 1.84 21.21 -8.22
C ALA A 22 2.51 21.67 -6.92
N TYR A 23 3.08 20.73 -6.16
CA TYR A 23 3.82 21.03 -4.93
C TYR A 23 5.20 21.64 -5.19
N GLY A 24 5.74 21.49 -6.42
CA GLY A 24 7.11 21.84 -6.78
C GLY A 24 8.17 20.84 -6.31
N THR A 25 7.76 19.65 -5.84
CA THR A 25 8.65 18.58 -5.34
C THR A 25 8.90 17.48 -6.37
N ASN A 26 8.57 17.72 -7.65
CA ASN A 26 8.85 16.78 -8.73
C ASN A 26 10.35 16.66 -9.02
N LEU A 27 10.74 15.46 -9.43
CA LEU A 27 12.05 15.09 -9.94
C LEU A 27 11.95 14.85 -11.46
N PRO A 28 13.07 14.72 -12.20
CA PRO A 28 13.03 14.51 -13.66
C PRO A 28 12.21 13.30 -14.11
N HIS A 29 12.14 12.26 -13.28
CA HIS A 29 11.39 11.02 -13.52
C HIS A 29 10.00 11.02 -12.87
N SER A 30 9.56 12.12 -12.26
CA SER A 30 8.24 12.16 -11.65
C SER A 30 7.12 12.06 -12.68
N ASP A 31 6.17 11.21 -12.35
CA ASP A 31 4.86 11.09 -12.98
C ASP A 31 4.11 12.43 -13.05
N THR A 32 3.09 12.45 -13.89
CA THR A 32 2.17 13.59 -14.01
C THR A 32 0.80 13.12 -13.58
N ASP A 33 0.39 13.52 -12.39
CA ASP A 33 -0.97 13.31 -11.91
C ASP A 33 -1.89 14.40 -12.47
N LEU A 34 -3.03 14.05 -13.05
CA LEU A 34 -4.10 14.98 -13.39
C LEU A 34 -5.29 14.79 -12.47
N LYS A 35 -5.84 15.89 -12.00
CA LYS A 35 -7.09 15.89 -11.26
C LYS A 35 -8.03 16.94 -11.79
N GLY A 36 -9.31 16.63 -11.72
CA GLY A 36 -10.32 17.54 -12.22
C GLY A 36 -11.67 17.39 -11.57
N VAL A 37 -12.57 18.27 -11.99
CA VAL A 37 -13.97 18.28 -11.62
C VAL A 37 -14.78 18.27 -12.89
N PHE A 38 -15.75 17.38 -12.96
CA PHE A 38 -16.70 17.30 -14.06
C PHE A 38 -18.13 17.44 -13.53
N ILE A 39 -19.06 17.73 -14.42
CA ILE A 39 -20.47 17.79 -14.11
C ILE A 39 -21.22 16.75 -14.93
N LEU A 40 -22.07 15.97 -14.29
CA LEU A 40 -22.91 15.01 -15.01
C LEU A 40 -23.91 15.72 -15.92
N PRO A 41 -24.23 15.16 -17.10
CA PRO A 41 -25.40 15.54 -17.88
C PRO A 41 -26.69 15.44 -17.06
N GLU A 42 -27.68 16.26 -17.40
CA GLU A 42 -28.92 16.41 -16.63
C GLU A 42 -29.68 15.09 -16.46
N ASP A 43 -29.88 14.36 -17.55
CA ASP A 43 -30.55 13.06 -17.59
C ASP A 43 -29.85 12.00 -16.71
N ARG A 44 -28.52 11.98 -16.70
CA ARG A 44 -27.71 11.07 -15.87
C ARG A 44 -27.71 11.46 -14.40
N PHE A 45 -27.75 12.75 -14.10
CA PHE A 45 -27.78 13.26 -12.74
C PHE A 45 -29.11 12.96 -12.03
N PHE A 46 -30.23 13.13 -12.75
CA PHE A 46 -31.57 12.81 -12.23
C PHE A 46 -31.93 11.34 -12.36
N GLY A 47 -31.33 10.63 -13.32
CA GLY A 47 -31.50 9.20 -13.52
C GLY A 47 -30.80 8.34 -12.44
N LEU A 48 -30.93 7.02 -12.58
CA LEU A 48 -30.42 6.06 -11.61
C LEU A 48 -28.90 5.80 -11.70
N ASN A 49 -28.25 6.28 -12.77
CA ASN A 49 -26.85 5.96 -13.09
C ASN A 49 -25.88 7.08 -12.68
N TYR A 50 -25.91 7.46 -11.40
CA TYR A 50 -25.01 8.49 -10.87
C TYR A 50 -23.56 7.98 -10.80
N VAL A 51 -22.63 8.74 -11.39
CA VAL A 51 -21.19 8.44 -11.39
C VAL A 51 -20.45 9.49 -10.54
N PRO A 52 -20.00 9.16 -9.31
CA PRO A 52 -19.40 10.14 -8.41
C PRO A 52 -17.96 10.52 -8.78
N GLN A 53 -17.26 9.67 -9.51
CA GLN A 53 -15.87 9.86 -9.92
C GLN A 53 -15.53 8.99 -11.13
N VAL A 54 -14.57 9.43 -11.93
CA VAL A 54 -13.99 8.67 -13.04
C VAL A 54 -12.47 8.72 -12.89
N ALA A 55 -11.79 7.58 -13.10
CA ALA A 55 -10.34 7.49 -13.07
C ALA A 55 -9.82 6.63 -14.22
N ASN A 56 -8.57 6.85 -14.63
CA ASN A 56 -7.87 5.94 -15.54
C ASN A 56 -7.40 4.67 -14.78
N GLU A 57 -6.87 3.68 -15.50
CA GLU A 57 -6.48 2.38 -14.93
C GLU A 57 -5.40 2.50 -13.84
N THR A 58 -4.48 3.45 -13.97
CA THR A 58 -3.38 3.69 -13.02
C THR A 58 -3.77 4.60 -11.86
N ASN A 59 -4.92 5.28 -11.94
CA ASN A 59 -5.37 6.36 -11.05
C ASN A 59 -4.48 7.62 -11.05
N ASP A 60 -3.69 7.81 -12.11
CA ASP A 60 -2.92 9.05 -12.31
C ASP A 60 -3.82 10.19 -12.81
N GLU A 61 -4.93 9.86 -13.47
CA GLU A 61 -5.98 10.82 -13.86
C GLU A 61 -7.26 10.54 -13.06
N VAL A 62 -7.72 11.49 -12.25
CA VAL A 62 -8.93 11.34 -11.43
C VAL A 62 -9.82 12.59 -11.50
N PHE A 63 -11.06 12.39 -11.92
CA PHE A 63 -12.07 13.44 -12.03
C PHE A 63 -13.21 13.18 -11.06
N TYR A 64 -13.58 14.19 -10.28
CA TYR A 64 -14.67 14.14 -9.32
C TYR A 64 -15.93 14.77 -9.91
N GLU A 65 -17.08 14.13 -9.73
CA GLU A 65 -18.34 14.76 -10.09
C GLU A 65 -18.59 15.96 -9.17
N LEU A 66 -19.19 17.03 -9.69
CA LEU A 66 -19.39 18.29 -8.98
C LEU A 66 -20.03 18.14 -7.58
N ARG A 67 -21.06 17.29 -7.41
CA ARG A 67 -21.64 16.96 -6.11
C ARG A 67 -20.61 16.28 -5.21
N ARG A 68 -19.90 15.27 -5.73
CA ARG A 68 -18.86 14.55 -4.97
C ARG A 68 -17.70 15.46 -4.54
N PHE A 69 -17.27 16.35 -5.43
CA PHE A 69 -16.26 17.36 -5.15
C PHE A 69 -16.69 18.25 -3.97
N VAL A 70 -17.92 18.77 -4.01
CA VAL A 70 -18.50 19.60 -2.94
C VAL A 70 -18.64 18.82 -1.62
N GLU A 71 -19.11 17.56 -1.65
CA GLU A 71 -19.17 16.71 -0.45
C GLU A 71 -17.80 16.54 0.23
N LEU A 72 -16.75 16.39 -0.57
CA LEU A 72 -15.38 16.24 -0.08
C LEU A 72 -14.80 17.57 0.43
N LEU A 73 -15.13 18.69 -0.20
CA LEU A 73 -14.77 20.02 0.28
C LEU A 73 -15.41 20.34 1.64
N LEU A 74 -16.68 19.97 1.86
CA LEU A 74 -17.36 20.13 3.15
C LEU A 74 -16.69 19.33 4.29
N LYS A 75 -15.91 18.30 3.95
CA LYS A 75 -15.11 17.51 4.89
C LYS A 75 -13.65 17.97 4.99
N ASN A 76 -13.32 19.08 4.35
CA ASN A 76 -11.95 19.58 4.20
C ASN A 76 -10.97 18.52 3.68
N ASN A 77 -11.40 17.65 2.77
CA ASN A 77 -10.53 16.62 2.24
C ASN A 77 -9.33 17.27 1.50
N PRO A 78 -8.06 16.95 1.87
CA PRO A 78 -6.90 17.66 1.35
C PRO A 78 -6.77 17.57 -0.18
N THR A 79 -7.10 16.41 -0.76
CA THR A 79 -6.94 16.18 -2.19
C THR A 79 -7.82 17.10 -3.04
N VAL A 80 -9.08 17.30 -2.65
CA VAL A 80 -9.98 18.19 -3.40
C VAL A 80 -9.79 19.65 -3.02
N LEU A 81 -9.44 19.95 -1.75
CA LEU A 81 -9.13 21.32 -1.34
C LEU A 81 -7.95 21.87 -2.15
N GLU A 82 -6.89 21.06 -2.31
CA GLU A 82 -5.72 21.42 -3.14
C GLU A 82 -6.11 21.87 -4.55
N LEU A 83 -7.21 21.36 -5.13
CA LEU A 83 -7.67 21.82 -6.45
C LEU A 83 -8.09 23.30 -6.45
N LEU A 84 -8.64 23.81 -5.35
CA LEU A 84 -9.00 25.23 -5.19
C LEU A 84 -7.77 26.13 -4.99
N GLY A 85 -6.64 25.57 -4.60
CA GLY A 85 -5.37 26.28 -4.42
C GLY A 85 -4.33 25.97 -5.51
N THR A 86 -4.76 25.41 -6.63
CA THR A 86 -3.86 24.97 -7.70
C THR A 86 -3.03 26.16 -8.23
N PRO A 87 -1.70 26.03 -8.34
CA PRO A 87 -0.86 27.05 -8.96
C PRO A 87 -1.26 27.32 -10.42
N ALA A 88 -1.20 28.58 -10.85
CA ALA A 88 -1.66 28.98 -12.19
C ALA A 88 -0.95 28.22 -13.33
N ASP A 89 0.33 27.90 -13.17
CA ASP A 89 1.13 27.12 -14.13
C ASP A 89 0.73 25.64 -14.22
N CYS A 90 -0.09 25.16 -13.28
CA CYS A 90 -0.58 23.79 -13.22
C CYS A 90 -2.02 23.65 -13.71
N ILE A 91 -2.74 24.76 -13.96
CA ILE A 91 -4.11 24.72 -14.45
C ILE A 91 -4.09 24.41 -15.95
N VAL A 92 -4.72 23.30 -16.34
CA VAL A 92 -4.85 22.88 -17.74
C VAL A 92 -6.10 23.48 -18.35
N TYR A 93 -7.22 23.45 -17.61
CA TYR A 93 -8.48 24.00 -18.06
C TYR A 93 -9.33 24.44 -16.86
N GLN A 94 -10.04 25.56 -17.00
CA GLN A 94 -10.97 26.06 -16.00
C GLN A 94 -12.19 26.70 -16.65
N HIS A 95 -13.35 26.10 -16.42
CA HIS A 95 -14.63 26.66 -16.83
C HIS A 95 -15.01 27.87 -15.95
N PRO A 96 -15.64 28.93 -16.48
CA PRO A 96 -16.03 30.11 -15.69
C PRO A 96 -16.89 29.81 -14.47
N LEU A 97 -17.70 28.75 -14.52
CA LEU A 97 -18.49 28.30 -13.37
C LEU A 97 -17.62 27.78 -12.21
N PHE A 98 -16.49 27.14 -12.51
CA PHE A 98 -15.58 26.66 -11.47
C PHE A 98 -14.90 27.79 -10.70
N ALA A 99 -14.64 28.93 -11.36
CA ALA A 99 -14.06 30.12 -10.73
C ALA A 99 -14.88 30.70 -9.56
N ARG A 100 -16.14 30.26 -9.41
CA ARG A 100 -17.00 30.64 -8.27
C ARG A 100 -16.67 29.90 -6.98
N PHE A 101 -15.92 28.80 -7.04
CA PHE A 101 -15.39 28.17 -5.83
C PHE A 101 -14.16 28.92 -5.33
N GLN A 102 -14.18 29.33 -4.06
CA GLN A 102 -13.05 29.98 -3.41
C GLN A 102 -12.63 29.13 -2.21
N ALA A 103 -11.33 28.86 -2.06
CA ALA A 103 -10.83 28.02 -0.97
C ALA A 103 -11.31 28.51 0.41
N ARG A 104 -11.33 29.84 0.63
CA ARG A 104 -11.78 30.49 1.87
C ARG A 104 -13.21 30.12 2.30
N ASP A 105 -14.08 29.75 1.37
CA ASP A 105 -15.46 29.37 1.68
C ASP A 105 -15.54 27.96 2.29
N PHE A 106 -14.46 27.19 2.16
CA PHE A 106 -14.34 25.82 2.63
C PHE A 106 -13.32 25.64 3.73
N LEU A 107 -12.32 26.50 3.90
CA LEU A 107 -11.33 26.36 4.98
C LEU A 107 -12.00 26.48 6.35
N SER A 108 -11.74 25.50 7.21
CA SER A 108 -12.33 25.39 8.55
C SER A 108 -11.38 24.65 9.50
N LYS A 109 -11.72 24.62 10.80
CA LYS A 109 -10.97 23.86 11.81
C LYS A 109 -10.97 22.35 11.58
N LEU A 110 -11.83 21.82 10.70
CA LEU A 110 -11.75 20.42 10.24
C LEU A 110 -10.42 20.12 9.50
N CYS A 111 -9.70 21.14 9.00
CA CYS A 111 -8.36 20.98 8.42
C CYS A 111 -7.38 20.35 9.42
N ARG A 112 -7.53 20.58 10.73
CA ARG A 112 -6.70 19.95 11.77
C ARG A 112 -6.77 18.42 11.67
N GLN A 113 -7.98 17.87 11.59
CA GLN A 113 -8.18 16.44 11.51
C GLN A 113 -7.78 15.89 10.13
N SER A 114 -8.30 16.51 9.07
CA SER A 114 -8.16 16.01 7.70
C SER A 114 -6.73 16.10 7.15
N PHE A 115 -5.91 17.06 7.62
CA PHE A 115 -4.49 17.16 7.26
C PHE A 115 -3.59 16.54 8.35
N ALA A 116 -3.65 17.03 9.59
CA ALA A 116 -2.65 16.69 10.60
C ALA A 116 -2.86 15.30 11.23
N GLU A 117 -4.08 14.96 11.67
CA GLU A 117 -4.33 13.62 12.22
C GLU A 117 -4.15 12.53 11.14
N TYR A 118 -4.51 12.83 9.90
CA TYR A 118 -4.20 11.96 8.75
C TYR A 118 -2.69 11.77 8.58
N ALA A 119 -1.90 12.85 8.64
CA ALA A 119 -0.44 12.78 8.54
C ALA A 119 0.16 11.91 9.67
N VAL A 120 -0.33 12.04 10.90
CA VAL A 120 0.09 11.18 12.04
C VAL A 120 -0.16 9.70 11.76
N ALA A 121 -1.31 9.35 11.19
CA ALA A 121 -1.59 7.97 10.79
C ALA A 121 -0.62 7.45 9.71
N GLN A 122 -0.08 8.33 8.86
CA GLN A 122 0.90 7.98 7.83
C GLN A 122 2.32 7.78 8.39
N ILE A 123 2.70 8.47 9.48
CA ILE A 123 3.99 8.26 10.16
C ILE A 123 4.12 6.79 10.57
N ARG A 124 3.10 6.23 11.24
CA ARG A 124 3.09 4.82 11.67
C ARG A 124 3.23 3.84 10.49
N LYS A 125 2.68 4.19 9.33
CA LYS A 125 2.79 3.39 8.09
C LYS A 125 4.16 3.51 7.42
N ALA A 126 4.92 4.58 7.68
CA ALA A 126 6.22 4.81 7.06
C ALA A 126 7.27 3.77 7.53
N LYS A 127 7.36 3.50 8.84
CA LYS A 127 8.36 2.57 9.44
C LYS A 127 8.10 1.08 9.21
N GLY A 128 6.93 0.70 8.66
CA GLY A 128 6.38 -0.66 8.75
C GLY A 128 7.43 -1.78 8.76
N LEU A 129 7.83 -2.23 9.95
CA LEU A 129 8.87 -3.24 10.16
C LEU A 129 8.49 -4.55 9.45
N ASN A 130 7.20 -4.88 9.45
CA ASN A 130 6.61 -6.04 8.76
C ASN A 130 6.49 -5.90 7.24
N LYS A 131 7.01 -4.84 6.62
CA LYS A 131 7.00 -4.73 5.15
C LYS A 131 7.95 -5.79 4.59
N LYS A 132 7.49 -6.50 3.56
CA LYS A 132 8.26 -7.52 2.82
C LYS A 132 9.65 -7.05 2.39
N ILE A 133 9.84 -5.74 2.20
CA ILE A 133 11.15 -5.13 1.91
C ILE A 133 12.20 -5.37 3.01
N ASN A 134 11.79 -5.44 4.28
CA ASN A 134 12.66 -5.63 5.45
C ASN A 134 12.82 -7.12 5.81
N HIS A 135 12.04 -8.00 5.18
CA HIS A 135 12.04 -9.44 5.41
C HIS A 135 12.11 -10.17 4.05
N PRO A 136 13.26 -10.11 3.36
CA PRO A 136 13.41 -10.78 2.08
C PRO A 136 13.37 -12.30 2.25
N GLU A 137 12.51 -12.97 1.49
CA GLU A 137 12.58 -14.42 1.35
C GLU A 137 13.78 -14.79 0.46
N PRO A 138 14.47 -15.92 0.75
CA PRO A 138 15.57 -16.39 -0.09
C PRO A 138 15.08 -16.70 -1.51
N PRO A 139 15.94 -16.54 -2.53
CA PRO A 139 15.54 -16.73 -3.93
C PRO A 139 15.17 -18.17 -4.28
N ALA A 140 15.75 -19.14 -3.55
CA ALA A 140 15.43 -20.56 -3.71
C ALA A 140 14.30 -20.96 -2.76
N ARG A 141 13.32 -21.68 -3.31
CA ARG A 141 12.20 -22.25 -2.54
C ARG A 141 12.72 -23.44 -1.73
N LYS A 142 12.39 -23.48 -0.43
CA LYS A 142 12.63 -24.67 0.41
C LYS A 142 11.69 -25.82 0.00
N SER A 143 12.26 -27.02 -0.03
CA SER A 143 11.57 -28.27 -0.25
C SER A 143 10.76 -28.69 1.00
N VAL A 144 9.95 -29.74 0.85
CA VAL A 144 9.28 -30.37 2.00
C VAL A 144 10.27 -31.01 2.98
N LEU A 145 11.44 -31.46 2.49
CA LEU A 145 12.47 -32.10 3.31
C LEU A 145 13.17 -31.12 4.26
N ASP A 146 13.19 -29.82 3.94
CA ASP A 146 13.72 -28.76 4.83
C ASP A 146 12.90 -28.61 6.12
N PHE A 147 11.71 -29.19 6.17
CA PHE A 147 10.79 -29.20 7.31
C PHE A 147 10.70 -30.58 7.98
N CYS A 148 11.58 -31.50 7.60
CA CYS A 148 11.64 -32.87 8.08
C CYS A 148 12.85 -33.07 9.01
N TYR A 149 12.60 -33.58 10.23
CA TYR A 149 13.62 -33.75 11.27
C TYR A 149 13.57 -35.15 11.88
N VAL A 150 14.73 -35.79 12.03
CA VAL A 150 14.88 -37.09 12.68
C VAL A 150 15.19 -36.91 14.15
N THR A 151 14.52 -37.65 15.03
CA THR A 151 14.77 -37.66 16.48
C THR A 151 16.14 -38.28 16.80
N VAL A 152 16.97 -37.58 17.59
CA VAL A 152 18.28 -38.08 18.05
C VAL A 152 18.45 -37.73 19.53
N GLY A 153 18.42 -38.74 20.40
CA GLY A 153 18.41 -38.53 21.86
C GLY A 153 17.21 -37.68 22.28
N ALA A 154 17.46 -36.61 23.05
CA ALA A 154 16.44 -35.65 23.45
C ALA A 154 16.18 -34.53 22.40
N GLY A 155 16.86 -34.56 21.25
CA GLY A 155 16.80 -33.52 20.21
C GLY A 155 16.34 -34.04 18.85
N ALA A 156 16.51 -33.21 17.82
CA ALA A 156 16.21 -33.56 16.44
C ALA A 156 17.26 -33.00 15.48
N GLN A 157 17.44 -33.64 14.33
CA GLN A 157 18.38 -33.24 13.27
C GLN A 157 17.65 -33.16 11.92
N PRO A 158 18.00 -32.23 11.02
CA PRO A 158 17.45 -32.21 9.66
C PRO A 158 17.68 -33.56 8.96
N ILE A 159 16.67 -34.08 8.26
CA ILE A 159 16.73 -35.42 7.64
C ILE A 159 17.91 -35.55 6.67
N ALA A 160 18.21 -34.51 5.88
CA ALA A 160 19.34 -34.52 4.95
C ALA A 160 20.69 -34.69 5.67
N ALA A 161 20.88 -33.98 6.79
CA ALA A 161 22.10 -34.08 7.59
C ALA A 161 22.19 -35.44 8.31
N TRP A 162 21.07 -35.97 8.78
CA TRP A 162 21.02 -37.29 9.41
C TRP A 162 21.37 -38.39 8.41
N LEU A 163 20.75 -38.39 7.22
CA LEU A 163 21.03 -39.35 6.16
C LEU A 163 22.50 -39.34 5.72
N SER A 164 23.04 -38.14 5.46
CA SER A 164 24.44 -37.97 5.06
C SER A 164 25.41 -38.51 6.11
N ARG A 165 25.13 -38.31 7.40
CA ARG A 165 25.98 -38.83 8.50
C ARG A 165 25.91 -40.35 8.63
N GLN A 166 24.75 -40.94 8.36
CA GLN A 166 24.55 -42.38 8.43
C GLN A 166 24.97 -43.10 7.13
N GLY A 167 25.28 -42.35 6.06
CA GLY A 167 25.67 -42.92 4.76
C GLY A 167 24.49 -43.49 3.97
N TYR A 168 23.28 -42.96 4.18
CA TYR A 168 22.06 -43.44 3.49
C TYR A 168 21.53 -42.41 2.49
N GLU A 169 20.86 -42.91 1.45
CA GLU A 169 20.15 -42.11 0.46
C GLU A 169 18.66 -42.03 0.78
N ALA A 170 18.02 -40.93 0.37
CA ALA A 170 16.58 -40.74 0.56
C ALA A 170 15.72 -41.82 -0.13
N ALA A 171 16.23 -42.46 -1.19
CA ALA A 171 15.55 -43.54 -1.91
C ALA A 171 15.55 -44.87 -1.14
N GLN A 172 16.43 -45.04 -0.15
CA GLN A 172 16.49 -46.21 0.72
C GLN A 172 15.51 -46.12 1.89
N CYS A 173 14.83 -44.98 2.07
CA CYS A 173 13.98 -44.72 3.21
C CYS A 173 12.56 -45.23 3.02
N GLY A 174 12.04 -45.95 4.02
CA GLY A 174 10.62 -46.24 4.18
C GLY A 174 10.04 -45.39 5.31
N LEU A 175 8.87 -44.78 5.09
CA LEU A 175 8.13 -44.06 6.14
C LEU A 175 6.79 -44.74 6.41
N ALA A 176 6.49 -45.00 7.68
CA ALA A 176 5.15 -45.40 8.10
C ALA A 176 4.60 -44.40 9.12
N LYS A 177 3.29 -44.13 9.07
CA LYS A 177 2.64 -43.30 10.08
C LYS A 177 2.73 -43.99 11.44
N VAL A 178 3.06 -43.22 12.48
CA VAL A 178 2.90 -43.68 13.86
C VAL A 178 1.45 -43.39 14.30
N PRO A 179 0.64 -44.40 14.62
CA PRO A 179 -0.74 -44.17 15.04
C PRO A 179 -0.82 -43.19 16.21
N HIS A 180 -1.85 -42.34 16.21
CA HIS A 180 -2.14 -41.32 17.24
C HIS A 180 -1.13 -40.18 17.39
N LEU A 181 0.03 -40.23 16.72
CA LEU A 181 1.03 -39.16 16.77
C LEU A 181 1.00 -38.34 15.47
N THR A 182 0.57 -37.09 15.59
CA THR A 182 0.50 -36.16 14.47
C THR A 182 1.91 -35.81 13.99
N ASN A 183 2.10 -35.79 12.67
CA ASN A 183 3.36 -35.41 12.01
C ASN A 183 4.57 -36.29 12.35
N LEU A 184 4.38 -37.43 13.02
CA LEU A 184 5.47 -38.35 13.35
C LEU A 184 5.35 -39.64 12.52
N TYR A 185 6.49 -40.05 11.98
CA TYR A 185 6.61 -41.18 11.07
C TYR A 185 7.75 -42.08 11.53
N ALA A 186 7.52 -43.37 11.58
CA ALA A 186 8.58 -44.35 11.78
C ALA A 186 9.43 -44.44 10.50
N LEU A 187 10.74 -44.24 10.63
CA LEU A 187 11.70 -44.27 9.54
C LEU A 187 12.40 -45.63 9.53
N PHE A 188 12.36 -46.28 8.37
CA PHE A 188 13.00 -47.55 8.05
C PHE A 188 14.04 -47.32 6.96
N ILE A 189 15.09 -48.13 6.95
CA ILE A 189 16.15 -48.05 5.94
C ILE A 189 16.35 -49.43 5.34
N ASP A 190 16.26 -49.49 4.02
CA ASP A 190 16.70 -50.64 3.26
C ASP A 190 18.17 -50.44 2.85
N ALA A 191 19.06 -51.01 3.66
CA ALA A 191 20.50 -50.95 3.42
C ALA A 191 20.98 -52.00 2.38
N THR A 192 20.08 -52.85 1.86
CA THR A 192 20.46 -53.87 0.87
C THR A 192 20.73 -53.23 -0.49
N PRO A 193 21.78 -53.67 -1.23
CA PRO A 193 22.05 -53.16 -2.57
C PRO A 193 20.88 -53.35 -3.53
N GLU A 194 20.07 -54.39 -3.35
CA GLU A 194 18.94 -54.72 -4.24
C GLU A 194 17.62 -54.02 -3.88
N ARG A 195 17.59 -53.23 -2.79
CA ARG A 195 16.37 -52.55 -2.28
C ARG A 195 15.17 -53.51 -2.14
N GLN A 196 15.41 -54.64 -1.49
CA GLN A 196 14.50 -55.78 -1.40
C GLN A 196 13.14 -55.46 -0.76
N HIS A 197 13.05 -54.39 0.04
CA HIS A 197 11.81 -53.97 0.71
C HIS A 197 10.94 -53.04 -0.13
N GLY A 198 11.43 -52.56 -1.28
CA GLY A 198 10.63 -51.75 -2.21
C GLY A 198 10.16 -50.41 -1.63
N TYR A 199 10.93 -49.83 -0.70
CA TYR A 199 10.61 -48.53 -0.12
C TYR A 199 10.58 -47.43 -1.19
N ARG A 200 9.62 -46.50 -1.05
CA ARG A 200 9.34 -45.46 -2.04
C ARG A 200 10.19 -44.19 -1.85
N GLY A 201 11.08 -44.20 -0.87
CA GLY A 201 11.84 -43.04 -0.44
C GLY A 201 11.02 -42.02 0.34
N LEU A 202 11.61 -40.84 0.57
CA LEU A 202 11.00 -39.78 1.38
C LEU A 202 10.04 -38.89 0.59
N VAL A 203 10.28 -38.66 -0.70
CA VAL A 203 9.51 -37.78 -1.59
C VAL A 203 9.59 -38.32 -3.02
N ARG A 204 8.62 -37.98 -3.88
CA ARG A 204 8.64 -38.42 -5.29
C ARG A 204 9.68 -37.65 -6.10
N ASP A 205 9.71 -36.35 -5.86
CA ASP A 205 10.60 -35.39 -6.51
C ASP A 205 10.97 -34.31 -5.47
N PRO A 206 12.26 -34.15 -5.11
CA PRO A 206 12.69 -33.19 -4.11
C PRO A 206 12.30 -31.73 -4.38
N GLU A 207 12.15 -31.34 -5.65
CA GLU A 207 11.91 -29.96 -6.05
C GLU A 207 10.43 -29.58 -6.01
N VAL A 208 9.54 -30.51 -6.40
CA VAL A 208 8.10 -30.20 -6.57
C VAL A 208 7.19 -30.83 -5.53
N SER A 209 7.66 -31.84 -4.78
CA SER A 209 6.81 -32.53 -3.80
C SER A 209 6.32 -31.59 -2.69
N GLN A 210 5.02 -31.69 -2.39
CA GLN A 210 4.36 -30.89 -1.35
C GLN A 210 4.12 -31.70 -0.06
N ASP A 211 4.44 -32.99 -0.07
CA ASP A 211 4.25 -33.92 1.04
C ASP A 211 5.30 -35.03 0.98
N ILE A 212 5.44 -35.77 2.08
CA ILE A 212 6.31 -36.94 2.18
C ILE A 212 5.61 -38.21 1.65
N LEU A 213 6.40 -39.18 1.21
CA LEU A 213 5.92 -40.48 0.76
C LEU A 213 5.98 -41.50 1.88
N LEU A 214 4.86 -42.17 2.12
CA LEU A 214 4.83 -43.37 2.97
C LEU A 214 5.32 -44.59 2.20
N SER A 215 5.68 -45.67 2.86
CA SER A 215 6.00 -46.96 2.25
C SER A 215 5.22 -48.07 2.94
N ALA A 216 4.94 -49.16 2.21
CA ALA A 216 4.53 -50.40 2.85
C ALA A 216 5.73 -50.95 3.61
N VAL A 217 5.54 -51.34 4.87
CA VAL A 217 6.61 -51.86 5.72
C VAL A 217 6.36 -53.35 5.95
N PRO A 218 7.28 -54.24 5.54
CA PRO A 218 7.17 -55.67 5.82
C PRO A 218 7.04 -55.97 7.32
N LYS A 219 6.40 -57.10 7.65
CA LYS A 219 6.21 -57.50 9.04
C LYS A 219 7.56 -57.89 9.66
N GLY A 220 7.87 -57.34 10.83
CA GLY A 220 9.10 -57.65 11.58
C GLY A 220 10.19 -56.59 11.46
N GLU A 221 10.03 -55.62 10.55
CA GLU A 221 10.95 -54.49 10.44
C GLU A 221 10.91 -53.60 11.68
N VAL A 222 12.09 -53.12 12.10
CA VAL A 222 12.25 -52.21 13.24
C VAL A 222 12.66 -50.83 12.71
N PRO A 223 11.98 -49.75 13.14
CA PRO A 223 12.37 -48.42 12.70
C PRO A 223 13.74 -48.05 13.25
N VAL A 224 14.57 -47.46 12.38
CA VAL A 224 15.90 -46.96 12.76
C VAL A 224 15.82 -45.63 13.49
N ALA A 225 14.75 -44.87 13.28
CA ALA A 225 14.47 -43.61 13.96
C ALA A 225 13.01 -43.18 13.75
N TYR A 226 12.63 -42.02 14.30
CA TYR A 226 11.37 -41.36 13.99
C TYR A 226 11.63 -40.03 13.29
N LEU A 227 10.87 -39.76 12.24
CA LEU A 227 10.85 -38.53 11.48
C LEU A 227 9.64 -37.69 11.87
N SER A 228 9.88 -36.44 12.26
CA SER A 228 8.88 -35.40 12.38
C SER A 228 8.84 -34.56 11.11
N PHE A 229 7.66 -34.41 10.50
CA PHE A 229 7.44 -33.49 9.38
C PHE A 229 6.58 -32.31 9.82
N ASN A 230 7.16 -31.11 9.92
CA ASN A 230 6.44 -29.89 10.29
C ASN A 230 5.56 -29.37 9.13
N ARG A 231 4.44 -30.06 8.89
CA ARG A 231 3.50 -29.75 7.80
C ARG A 231 2.92 -28.33 7.89
N ASN A 232 2.62 -27.87 9.11
CA ASN A 232 2.10 -26.51 9.34
C ASN A 232 3.15 -25.45 9.03
N GLY A 233 4.41 -25.69 9.42
CA GLY A 233 5.54 -24.83 9.08
C GLY A 233 5.75 -24.74 7.57
N TYR A 234 5.75 -25.88 6.86
CA TYR A 234 5.90 -25.92 5.40
C TYR A 234 4.76 -25.19 4.68
N SER A 235 3.52 -25.40 5.10
CA SER A 235 2.35 -24.71 4.54
C SER A 235 2.41 -23.20 4.76
N THR A 236 2.76 -22.77 5.97
CA THR A 236 2.95 -21.34 6.31
C THR A 236 4.04 -20.72 5.46
N TYR A 237 5.19 -21.40 5.34
CA TYR A 237 6.29 -20.98 4.47
C TYR A 237 5.85 -20.83 3.01
N CYS A 238 5.19 -21.84 2.43
CA CYS A 238 4.73 -21.77 1.04
C CYS A 238 3.80 -20.57 0.79
N ARG A 239 2.92 -20.27 1.75
CA ARG A 239 2.05 -19.09 1.67
C ARG A 239 2.87 -17.79 1.68
N VAL A 240 3.77 -17.63 2.65
CA VAL A 240 4.61 -16.43 2.80
C VAL A 240 5.52 -16.23 1.58
N PHE A 241 6.16 -17.30 1.11
CA PHE A 241 7.02 -17.29 -0.09
C PHE A 241 6.25 -16.80 -1.31
N ARG A 242 5.09 -17.38 -1.61
CA ARG A 242 4.23 -16.94 -2.73
C ARG A 242 3.82 -15.48 -2.57
N GLU A 243 3.34 -15.10 -1.39
CA GLU A 243 2.96 -13.71 -1.11
C GLU A 243 4.14 -12.74 -1.34
N TYR A 244 5.36 -13.12 -0.94
CA TYR A 244 6.56 -12.33 -1.17
C TYR A 244 6.86 -12.16 -2.66
N HIS A 245 6.89 -13.25 -3.42
CA HIS A 245 7.17 -13.19 -4.86
C HIS A 245 6.09 -12.46 -5.66
N ASP A 246 4.81 -12.61 -5.31
CA ASP A 246 3.71 -11.83 -5.89
C ASP A 246 3.91 -10.33 -5.63
N TRP A 247 4.38 -9.96 -4.43
CA TRP A 247 4.71 -8.58 -4.10
C TRP A 247 5.94 -8.11 -4.90
N VAL A 248 6.98 -8.93 -5.05
CA VAL A 248 8.15 -8.60 -5.88
C VAL A 248 7.75 -8.34 -7.34
N ALA A 249 6.82 -9.12 -7.89
CA ALA A 249 6.33 -8.94 -9.26
C ALA A 249 5.48 -7.67 -9.44
N LYS A 250 4.69 -7.29 -8.43
CA LYS A 250 3.72 -6.17 -8.51
C LYS A 250 4.19 -4.86 -7.89
N ARG A 251 5.33 -4.85 -7.18
CA ARG A 251 5.81 -3.64 -6.48
C ARG A 251 6.23 -2.56 -7.48
N ASN A 252 6.04 -1.31 -7.07
CA ASN A 252 6.64 -0.18 -7.77
C ASN A 252 8.18 -0.22 -7.57
N ALA A 253 8.90 -0.53 -8.66
CA ALA A 253 10.34 -0.73 -8.65
C ALA A 253 11.12 0.52 -8.21
N GLU A 254 10.69 1.70 -8.65
CA GLU A 254 11.33 2.98 -8.33
C GLU A 254 11.16 3.33 -6.84
N ARG A 255 9.97 3.10 -6.27
CA ARG A 255 9.72 3.29 -4.84
C ARG A 255 10.59 2.37 -4.00
N HIS A 256 10.77 1.12 -4.43
CA HIS A 256 11.64 0.16 -3.75
C HIS A 256 13.12 0.57 -3.85
N GLN A 257 13.60 0.93 -5.04
CA GLN A 257 14.98 1.40 -5.25
C GLN A 257 15.31 2.61 -4.41
N ASN A 258 14.42 3.61 -4.36
CA ASN A 258 14.61 4.78 -3.51
C ASN A 258 14.81 4.39 -2.04
N THR A 259 13.96 3.50 -1.50
CA THR A 259 14.07 3.03 -0.11
C THR A 259 15.37 2.27 0.16
N VAL A 260 15.79 1.42 -0.78
CA VAL A 260 17.06 0.68 -0.69
C VAL A 260 18.25 1.63 -0.77
N GLN A 261 18.21 2.62 -1.67
CA GLN A 261 19.32 3.54 -1.96
C GLN A 261 19.66 4.44 -0.79
N HIS A 262 18.67 4.96 -0.06
CA HIS A 262 18.94 5.79 1.11
C HIS A 262 19.21 4.97 2.39
N GLY A 263 18.91 3.66 2.38
CA GLY A 263 19.30 2.72 3.45
C GLY A 263 18.63 2.92 4.83
N LYS A 264 17.65 3.82 4.95
CA LYS A 264 17.06 4.22 6.26
C LYS A 264 15.85 3.38 6.70
N ASN A 265 15.47 2.33 5.98
CA ASN A 265 14.35 1.42 6.31
C ASN A 265 12.99 2.10 6.57
N TYR A 266 12.74 3.27 5.96
CA TYR A 266 11.44 3.94 5.97
C TYR A 266 11.05 4.46 4.58
N ASP A 267 9.77 4.76 4.40
CA ASP A 267 9.24 5.30 3.14
C ASP A 267 9.42 6.82 3.07
N ALA A 268 10.50 7.27 2.42
CA ALA A 268 10.83 8.69 2.30
C ALA A 268 9.78 9.52 1.51
N LYS A 269 9.10 8.93 0.51
CA LYS A 269 7.99 9.62 -0.21
C LYS A 269 6.85 9.89 0.75
N ASN A 270 6.49 8.88 1.54
CA ASN A 270 5.43 9.02 2.53
C ASN A 270 5.79 10.04 3.62
N MET A 271 7.04 10.04 4.11
CA MET A 271 7.49 11.04 5.08
C MET A 271 7.46 12.46 4.52
N LEU A 272 7.86 12.68 3.27
CA LEU A 272 7.69 13.98 2.61
C LEU A 272 6.22 14.43 2.68
N HIS A 273 5.28 13.54 2.35
CA HIS A 273 3.86 13.88 2.36
C HIS A 273 3.33 14.19 3.78
N VAL A 274 3.84 13.51 4.81
CA VAL A 274 3.54 13.82 6.22
C VAL A 274 3.90 15.27 6.53
N PHE A 275 5.16 15.66 6.31
CA PHE A 275 5.64 17.00 6.64
C PHE A 275 4.93 18.07 5.82
N ARG A 276 4.70 17.82 4.53
CA ARG A 276 3.93 18.69 3.65
C ARG A 276 2.53 18.96 4.22
N LEU A 277 1.80 17.91 4.62
CA LEU A 277 0.44 18.06 5.16
C LEU A 277 0.43 18.77 6.52
N LEU A 278 1.38 18.47 7.41
CA LEU A 278 1.48 19.14 8.71
C LEU A 278 1.76 20.63 8.56
N GLN A 279 2.67 21.01 7.68
CA GLN A 279 3.00 22.41 7.43
C GLN A 279 1.85 23.14 6.74
N MET A 280 1.18 22.53 5.77
CA MET A 280 -0.05 23.06 5.19
C MET A 280 -1.13 23.29 6.25
N ALA A 281 -1.30 22.34 7.19
CA ALA A 281 -2.26 22.49 8.27
C ALA A 281 -1.94 23.70 9.18
N GLY A 282 -0.66 23.91 9.50
CA GLY A 282 -0.20 25.07 10.27
C GLY A 282 -0.46 26.39 9.54
N GLU A 283 -0.08 26.46 8.26
CA GLU A 283 -0.31 27.64 7.41
C GLU A 283 -1.80 27.98 7.30
N ILE A 284 -2.67 26.98 7.12
CA ILE A 284 -4.12 27.17 7.10
C ILE A 284 -4.61 27.74 8.44
N ALA A 285 -4.15 27.19 9.57
CA ALA A 285 -4.58 27.64 10.89
C ALA A 285 -4.18 29.10 11.17
N GLU A 286 -2.98 29.50 10.75
CA GLU A 286 -2.38 30.81 11.01
C GLU A 286 -2.87 31.89 10.05
N THR A 287 -3.00 31.56 8.76
CA THR A 287 -3.25 32.56 7.71
C THR A 287 -4.64 32.47 7.08
N GLY A 288 -5.34 31.35 7.26
CA GLY A 288 -6.59 31.06 6.55
C GLY A 288 -6.39 30.90 5.04
N GLN A 289 -5.17 30.61 4.58
CA GLN A 289 -4.85 30.43 3.17
C GLN A 289 -4.37 29.01 2.86
N LEU A 290 -4.60 28.57 1.63
CA LEU A 290 -4.20 27.25 1.15
C LEU A 290 -3.01 27.38 0.18
N HIS A 291 -1.82 26.98 0.63
CA HIS A 291 -0.60 27.02 -0.20
C HIS A 291 -0.24 25.63 -0.74
N VAL A 292 -0.62 25.35 -1.99
CA VAL A 292 -0.31 24.08 -2.65
C VAL A 292 1.15 24.01 -3.09
N ARG A 293 1.66 25.07 -3.75
CA ARG A 293 3.09 25.17 -4.07
C ARG A 293 3.87 25.34 -2.77
N ARG A 294 4.82 24.45 -2.52
CA ARG A 294 5.52 24.40 -1.24
C ARG A 294 6.72 25.35 -1.23
N PRO A 295 6.75 26.37 -0.35
CA PRO A 295 7.87 27.31 -0.28
C PRO A 295 9.14 26.63 0.28
N ASN A 296 8.98 25.58 1.08
CA ASN A 296 10.05 24.81 1.68
C ASN A 296 10.44 23.56 0.86
N ARG A 297 10.44 23.70 -0.47
CA ARG A 297 10.73 22.62 -1.42
C ARG A 297 11.99 21.83 -1.05
N GLU A 298 13.09 22.52 -0.73
CA GLU A 298 14.37 21.86 -0.49
C GLU A 298 14.31 20.93 0.72
N PHE A 299 13.76 21.41 1.85
CA PHE A 299 13.54 20.59 3.04
C PHE A 299 12.74 19.32 2.74
N LEU A 300 11.65 19.44 1.96
CA LEU A 300 10.85 18.29 1.56
C LEU A 300 11.67 17.30 0.72
N LEU A 301 12.52 17.79 -0.19
CA LEU A 301 13.40 16.94 -0.99
C LEU A 301 14.54 16.31 -0.19
N GLN A 302 15.06 16.97 0.85
CA GLN A 302 16.01 16.35 1.79
C GLN A 302 15.39 15.13 2.47
N ILE A 303 14.13 15.23 2.91
CA ILE A 303 13.37 14.06 3.42
C ILE A 303 13.24 13.00 2.34
N ARG A 304 12.89 13.38 1.09
CA ARG A 304 12.73 12.43 -0.02
C ARG A 304 14.02 11.68 -0.36
N ARG A 305 15.18 12.34 -0.21
CA ARG A 305 16.52 11.76 -0.41
C ARG A 305 17.00 10.93 0.79
N GLY A 306 16.27 10.95 1.91
CA GLY A 306 16.61 10.17 3.10
C GLY A 306 17.78 10.76 3.91
N GLU A 307 17.95 12.09 3.87
CA GLU A 307 19.01 12.79 4.62
C GLU A 307 18.82 12.77 6.14
N PHE A 308 17.63 12.42 6.62
CA PHE A 308 17.28 12.39 8.04
C PHE A 308 17.09 10.96 8.55
N GLU A 309 17.40 10.76 9.83
CA GLU A 309 17.03 9.53 10.52
C GLU A 309 15.52 9.46 10.76
N TYR A 310 14.99 8.24 10.78
CA TYR A 310 13.54 8.06 10.98
C TYR A 310 13.08 8.63 12.32
N ASP A 311 13.81 8.34 13.40
CA ASP A 311 13.41 8.76 14.74
C ASP A 311 13.51 10.29 14.91
N GLU A 312 14.44 10.94 14.21
CA GLU A 312 14.50 12.40 14.12
C GLU A 312 13.27 12.98 13.41
N LEU A 313 12.88 12.40 12.27
CA LEU A 313 11.67 12.81 11.55
C LEU A 313 10.39 12.59 12.37
N VAL A 314 10.32 11.53 13.18
CA VAL A 314 9.18 11.31 14.08
C VAL A 314 9.12 12.40 15.14
N ALA A 315 10.23 12.68 15.83
CA ALA A 315 10.28 13.71 16.86
C ALA A 315 9.88 15.09 16.30
N ASN A 316 10.41 15.45 15.13
CA ASN A 316 10.06 16.70 14.45
C ASN A 316 8.58 16.74 14.04
N ALA A 317 8.03 15.64 13.54
CA ALA A 317 6.62 15.56 13.19
C ALA A 317 5.69 15.66 14.41
N GLU A 318 6.06 15.07 15.55
CA GLU A 318 5.31 15.18 16.80
C GLU A 318 5.28 16.63 17.33
N GLN A 319 6.40 17.34 17.24
CA GLN A 319 6.46 18.77 17.55
C GLN A 319 5.54 19.59 16.64
N LEU A 320 5.60 19.35 15.32
CA LEU A 320 4.72 20.03 14.36
C LEU A 320 3.23 19.74 14.64
N VAL A 321 2.87 18.51 15.01
CA VAL A 321 1.49 18.16 15.38
C VAL A 321 1.03 18.96 16.59
N ALA A 322 1.88 19.10 17.61
CA ALA A 322 1.57 19.89 18.80
C ALA A 322 1.39 21.38 18.44
N GLN A 323 2.27 21.93 17.60
CA GLN A 323 2.17 23.30 17.11
C GLN A 323 0.87 23.53 16.31
N VAL A 324 0.58 22.67 15.33
CA VAL A 324 -0.66 22.75 14.54
C VAL A 324 -1.89 22.70 15.43
N LYS A 325 -1.91 21.82 16.44
CA LYS A 325 -3.00 21.75 17.41
C LYS A 325 -3.18 23.08 18.16
N ALA A 326 -2.09 23.70 18.60
CA ALA A 326 -2.12 25.00 19.27
C ALA A 326 -2.60 26.11 18.33
N SER A 327 -2.12 26.17 17.09
CA SER A 327 -2.54 27.17 16.10
C SER A 327 -4.04 27.06 15.78
N PHE A 328 -4.59 25.84 15.64
CA PHE A 328 -6.04 25.68 15.42
C PHE A 328 -6.89 26.04 16.65
N ALA A 329 -6.33 25.97 17.86
CA ALA A 329 -7.05 26.36 19.07
C ALA A 329 -7.30 27.88 19.16
N THR A 330 -6.40 28.68 18.59
CA THR A 330 -6.49 30.16 18.55
C THR A 330 -6.94 30.71 17.19
N SER A 331 -7.14 29.84 16.19
CA SER A 331 -7.53 30.23 14.84
C SER A 331 -8.93 30.85 14.77
N THR A 332 -9.07 31.84 13.90
CA THR A 332 -10.34 32.50 13.56
C THR A 332 -11.17 31.75 12.53
N LEU A 333 -10.67 30.62 12.00
CA LEU A 333 -11.43 29.79 11.06
C LEU A 333 -12.73 29.26 11.69
N PRO A 334 -13.79 29.08 10.89
CA PRO A 334 -15.03 28.49 11.39
C PRO A 334 -14.82 27.02 11.78
N GLU A 335 -15.69 26.49 12.65
CA GLU A 335 -15.63 25.08 13.06
C GLU A 335 -15.85 24.13 11.87
N ALA A 336 -16.72 24.50 10.93
CA ALA A 336 -17.00 23.77 9.70
C ALA A 336 -17.42 24.73 8.57
N PRO A 337 -17.33 24.31 7.29
CA PRO A 337 -17.84 25.09 6.16
C PRO A 337 -19.35 25.29 6.25
N ASN A 338 -19.86 26.42 5.72
CA ASN A 338 -21.30 26.67 5.67
C ASN A 338 -21.98 25.77 4.62
N LYS A 339 -22.55 24.65 5.09
CA LYS A 339 -23.19 23.66 4.24
C LYS A 339 -24.30 24.24 3.37
N GLU A 340 -25.17 25.08 3.93
CA GLU A 340 -26.31 25.65 3.21
C GLU A 340 -25.84 26.58 2.08
N ALA A 341 -24.89 27.47 2.36
CA ALA A 341 -24.34 28.37 1.34
C ALA A 341 -23.66 27.60 0.20
N VAL A 342 -22.91 26.55 0.54
CA VAL A 342 -22.23 25.67 -0.42
C VAL A 342 -23.22 24.86 -1.25
N GLU A 343 -24.29 24.35 -0.65
CA GLU A 343 -25.34 23.62 -1.36
C GLU A 343 -26.09 24.52 -2.35
N GLN A 344 -26.40 25.76 -1.94
CA GLN A 344 -26.99 26.76 -2.84
C GLN A 344 -26.05 27.12 -3.99
N LEU A 345 -24.74 27.21 -3.74
CA LEU A 345 -23.74 27.40 -4.81
C LEU A 345 -23.75 26.22 -5.79
N LEU A 346 -23.70 24.98 -5.29
CA LEU A 346 -23.76 23.76 -6.10
C LEU A 346 -24.99 23.74 -7.02
N ILE A 347 -26.18 24.03 -6.47
CA ILE A 347 -27.43 24.07 -7.25
C ILE A 347 -27.37 25.13 -8.35
N ARG A 348 -26.91 26.35 -8.03
CA ARG A 348 -26.80 27.44 -9.00
C ARG A 348 -25.84 27.10 -10.14
N LEU A 349 -24.66 26.55 -9.83
CA LEU A 349 -23.67 26.19 -10.85
C LEU A 349 -24.20 25.11 -11.79
N ARG A 350 -24.94 24.12 -11.25
CA ARG A 350 -25.53 23.06 -12.06
C ARG A 350 -26.62 23.56 -12.99
N LYS A 351 -27.54 24.39 -12.49
CA LYS A 351 -28.58 25.03 -13.34
C LYS A 351 -27.95 25.86 -14.45
N ALA A 352 -26.99 26.72 -14.11
CA ALA A 352 -26.30 27.55 -15.09
C ALA A 352 -25.57 26.72 -16.16
N PHE A 353 -24.98 25.58 -15.79
CA PHE A 353 -24.36 24.69 -16.76
C PHE A 353 -25.38 24.05 -17.72
N TYR A 354 -26.53 23.58 -17.22
CA TYR A 354 -27.56 22.98 -18.08
C TYR A 354 -28.24 24.01 -19.00
N GLU A 355 -28.47 25.23 -18.50
CA GLU A 355 -28.95 26.35 -19.32
C GLU A 355 -27.98 26.67 -20.47
N GLN A 356 -26.66 26.62 -20.22
CA GLN A 356 -25.63 26.83 -21.23
C GLN A 356 -25.57 25.72 -22.28
N GLN A 357 -25.90 24.47 -21.92
CA GLN A 357 -25.92 23.35 -22.89
C GLN A 357 -27.20 23.29 -23.71
N ALA A 358 -28.29 23.89 -23.24
CA ALA A 358 -29.56 23.96 -23.96
C ALA A 358 -29.61 25.07 -25.03
N THR A 359 -28.61 25.96 -25.04
CA THR A 359 -28.45 27.07 -25.99
C THR A 359 -27.42 26.71 -27.04
#